data_AF-A0A016TQJ2-F1
#
_entry.id   AF-A0A016TQJ2-F1
#
_cell.length_a   1.000
_cell.length_b   1.000
_cell.length_c   1.000
_cell.angle_alpha   90.00
_cell.angle_beta   90.00
_cell.angle_gamma   90.00
#
_symmetry.space_group_name_H-M   'P 1'
#
loop_
_entity.id
_entity.type
_entity.pdbx_description
1 polymer ?
#
loop_
_entity_poly.entity_id
_entity_poly.type
_entity_poly.pdbx_seq_one_letter_code
_entity_poly.pdbx_strand_id
1 'polypeptide(L)'
;MIVSTTAQPNWARQCIIAVALCFVISESRTIVRGLTADELPQYLDSPKFIRVRKEEWIPDSDCNVHQHEVLHAVMDRLCEVCHEMFFHQEGSLRSQCRMGCFDNDVFRKCLHVFSSIEDKDIKNEKEII
;
A
#
# COMPACT_ATOMS: atom_id res chain seq x y z
N MET A 1 -16.99 -18.74 74.91
CA MET A 1 -16.43 -17.39 74.68
C MET A 1 -16.96 -16.89 73.36
N ILE A 2 -17.40 -15.63 73.37
CA ILE A 2 -18.36 -15.03 72.45
C ILE A 2 -17.64 -14.65 71.14
N VAL A 3 -18.23 -15.04 70.02
CA VAL A 3 -17.87 -14.55 68.68
C VAL A 3 -18.11 -13.04 68.66
N SER A 4 -17.09 -12.25 68.32
CA SER A 4 -17.25 -10.81 68.10
C SER A 4 -16.47 -10.40 66.86
N THR A 5 -17.24 -9.85 65.94
CA THR A 5 -16.91 -9.37 64.61
C THR A 5 -15.90 -8.25 64.66
N THR A 6 -14.73 -8.41 64.05
CA THR A 6 -13.84 -7.27 63.78
C THR A 6 -14.30 -6.58 62.51
N ALA A 7 -15.20 -5.61 62.66
CA ALA A 7 -15.53 -4.63 61.64
C ALA A 7 -14.25 -3.91 61.21
N GLN A 8 -13.76 -4.17 59.99
CA GLN A 8 -12.64 -3.43 59.42
C GLN A 8 -13.03 -1.95 59.27
N PRO A 9 -12.19 -1.02 59.72
CA PRO A 9 -12.52 0.40 59.64
C PRO A 9 -12.57 0.86 58.19
N ASN A 10 -13.55 1.72 57.89
CA ASN A 10 -13.95 2.14 56.55
C ASN A 10 -12.78 2.75 55.74
N TRP A 11 -11.82 3.39 56.42
CA TRP A 11 -10.61 3.95 55.81
C TRP A 11 -9.66 2.87 55.27
N ALA A 12 -9.56 1.71 55.93
CA ALA A 12 -8.70 0.62 55.49
C ALA A 12 -9.24 -0.04 54.20
N ARG A 13 -10.56 -0.17 54.08
CA ARG A 13 -11.22 -0.61 52.84
C ARG A 13 -11.02 0.38 51.70
N GLN A 14 -11.14 1.68 51.97
CA GLN A 14 -10.87 2.72 50.98
C GLN A 14 -9.41 2.73 50.53
N CYS A 15 -8.45 2.52 51.44
CA CYS A 15 -7.04 2.39 51.09
C CYS A 15 -6.75 1.18 50.21
N ILE A 16 -7.35 0.01 50.51
CA ILE A 16 -7.16 -1.20 49.70
C ILE A 16 -7.75 -1.01 48.29
N ILE A 17 -8.94 -0.40 48.18
CA ILE A 17 -9.57 -0.11 46.88
C ILE A 17 -8.74 0.92 46.10
N ALA A 18 -8.22 1.96 46.76
CA ALA A 18 -7.38 2.96 46.12
C ALA A 18 -6.07 2.34 45.61
N VAL A 19 -5.41 1.47 46.38
CA VAL A 19 -4.19 0.76 45.95
C VAL A 19 -4.51 -0.20 44.81
N ALA A 20 -5.62 -0.94 44.86
CA ALA A 20 -6.05 -1.82 43.78
C ALA A 20 -6.37 -1.05 42.49
N LEU A 21 -7.07 0.09 42.59
CA LEU A 21 -7.30 0.99 41.45
C LEU A 21 -6.00 1.60 40.94
N CYS A 22 -5.05 1.96 41.82
CA CYS A 22 -3.73 2.40 41.38
C CYS A 22 -2.93 1.28 40.71
N PHE A 23 -3.06 0.01 41.12
CA PHE A 23 -2.46 -1.13 40.43
C PHE A 23 -3.09 -1.32 39.03
N VAL A 24 -4.41 -1.30 38.92
CA VAL A 24 -5.15 -1.43 37.64
C VAL A 24 -4.90 -0.24 36.70
N ILE A 25 -4.77 0.98 37.23
CA ILE A 25 -4.43 2.16 36.43
C ILE A 25 -2.92 2.15 36.09
N SER A 26 -2.05 1.60 36.95
CA SER A 26 -0.60 1.49 36.68
C SER A 26 -0.24 0.41 35.66
N GLU A 27 -1.06 -0.64 35.50
CA GLU A 27 -0.96 -1.59 34.39
C GLU A 27 -1.37 -0.97 33.03
N SER A 28 -1.87 0.27 33.02
CA SER A 28 -1.98 1.05 31.77
C SER A 28 -0.61 1.52 31.26
N ARG A 29 0.49 1.30 31.98
CA ARG A 29 1.83 1.59 31.48
C ARG A 29 2.28 0.50 30.51
N THR A 30 2.02 0.82 29.24
CA THR A 30 2.81 0.39 28.10
C THR A 30 2.88 -1.11 27.91
N ILE A 31 1.81 -1.66 27.31
CA ILE A 31 2.04 -2.57 26.19
C ILE A 31 2.51 -1.70 25.00
N VAL A 32 3.71 -1.13 25.10
CA VAL A 32 4.59 -1.21 23.94
C VAL A 32 4.92 -2.69 23.96
N ARG A 33 4.18 -3.50 23.19
CA ARG A 33 4.73 -4.77 22.76
C ARG A 33 6.07 -4.35 22.16
N GLY A 34 7.16 -4.61 22.87
CA GLY A 34 8.45 -4.65 22.23
C GLY A 34 8.20 -5.49 20.99
N LEU A 35 8.49 -4.93 19.82
CA LEU A 35 8.70 -5.74 18.65
C LEU A 35 9.87 -6.63 19.05
N THR A 36 9.57 -7.76 19.71
CA THR A 36 10.40 -8.93 19.60
C THR A 36 10.61 -9.04 18.10
N ALA A 37 11.87 -8.94 17.68
CA ALA A 37 12.30 -9.02 16.30
C ALA A 37 12.08 -10.45 15.74
N ASP A 38 10.97 -11.08 16.12
CA ASP A 38 10.59 -12.47 15.93
C ASP A 38 9.10 -12.62 15.55
N GLU A 39 8.31 -11.54 15.55
CA GLU A 39 7.04 -11.46 14.81
C GLU A 39 7.17 -10.38 13.73
N LEU A 40 7.88 -10.71 12.65
CA LEU A 40 7.63 -10.12 11.35
C LEU A 40 6.33 -10.76 10.83
N PRO A 41 5.15 -10.13 10.95
CA PRO A 41 3.90 -10.75 10.54
C PRO A 41 3.84 -10.66 9.02
N GLN A 42 4.26 -11.73 8.33
CA GLN A 42 3.87 -12.10 6.97
C GLN A 42 3.95 -11.05 5.84
N TYR A 43 4.58 -9.89 6.03
CA TYR A 43 4.61 -8.82 5.03
C TYR A 43 5.76 -8.98 4.01
N LEU A 44 6.66 -9.94 4.24
CA LEU A 44 7.75 -10.31 3.34
C LEU A 44 7.48 -11.59 2.54
N ASP A 45 6.26 -12.12 2.60
CA ASP A 45 5.75 -12.99 1.54
C ASP A 45 4.96 -12.16 0.51
N SER A 46 5.65 -11.15 -0.06
CA SER A 46 5.26 -10.62 -1.35
C SER A 46 6.24 -11.08 -2.43
N PRO A 47 6.06 -12.32 -2.90
CA PRO A 47 5.93 -12.64 -4.29
C PRO A 47 4.46 -12.87 -4.62
N LYS A 48 3.54 -12.07 -4.06
CA LYS A 48 2.18 -11.96 -4.59
C LYS A 48 2.18 -10.97 -5.75
N PHE A 49 2.99 -11.27 -6.76
CA PHE A 49 2.46 -11.18 -8.12
C PHE A 49 1.32 -12.20 -8.15
N ILE A 50 0.14 -11.81 -7.67
CA ILE A 50 -1.07 -12.56 -7.94
C ILE A 50 -1.13 -12.55 -9.46
N ARG A 51 -0.72 -13.66 -10.08
CA ARG A 51 -1.22 -14.01 -11.41
C ARG A 51 -2.71 -14.12 -11.22
N VAL A 52 -3.40 -13.03 -11.49
CA VAL A 52 -4.84 -12.97 -11.63
C VAL A 52 -5.14 -13.96 -12.76
N ARG A 53 -5.42 -15.21 -12.42
CA ARG A 53 -5.99 -16.15 -13.37
C ARG A 53 -7.38 -16.46 -12.86
N LYS A 54 -8.40 -15.94 -13.57
CA LYS A 54 -9.57 -16.76 -13.94
C LYS A 54 -10.47 -16.07 -14.98
N GLU A 55 -9.97 -15.84 -16.18
CA GLU A 55 -10.67 -16.08 -17.46
C GLU A 55 -9.58 -16.43 -18.49
N GLU A 56 -9.93 -17.20 -19.54
CA GLU A 56 -9.03 -17.34 -20.68
C GLU A 56 -8.90 -15.97 -21.32
N TRP A 57 -7.70 -15.40 -21.29
CA TRP A 57 -7.47 -14.10 -21.88
C TRP A 57 -7.63 -14.23 -23.39
N ILE A 58 -8.62 -13.52 -23.95
CA ILE A 58 -8.93 -13.56 -25.37
C ILE A 58 -8.25 -12.34 -25.99
N PRO A 59 -7.19 -12.55 -26.81
CA PRO A 59 -6.55 -11.45 -27.51
C PRO A 59 -7.55 -10.80 -28.46
N ASP A 60 -7.65 -9.49 -28.41
CA ASP A 60 -8.28 -8.74 -29.50
C ASP A 60 -7.33 -8.78 -30.71
N SER A 61 -7.85 -9.12 -31.90
CA SER A 61 -7.05 -9.45 -33.08
C SER A 61 -6.25 -8.26 -33.64
N ASP A 62 -6.64 -7.05 -33.26
CA ASP A 62 -6.19 -5.84 -33.96
C ASP A 62 -5.01 -5.13 -33.27
N CYS A 63 -4.61 -5.57 -32.06
CA CYS A 63 -3.52 -4.97 -31.29
C CYS A 63 -2.46 -6.01 -30.85
N ASN A 64 -1.20 -5.81 -31.26
CA ASN A 64 -0.08 -6.67 -30.85
C ASN A 64 0.16 -6.69 -29.33
N VAL A 65 -0.15 -5.58 -28.63
CA VAL A 65 -0.07 -5.54 -27.16
C VAL A 65 -1.09 -6.50 -26.54
N HIS A 66 -2.27 -6.61 -27.14
CA HIS A 66 -3.28 -7.59 -26.79
C HIS A 66 -2.93 -8.98 -27.32
N GLN A 67 -1.71 -9.27 -27.81
CA GLN A 67 -1.19 -10.62 -28.02
C GLN A 67 -0.34 -11.12 -26.83
N HIS A 68 -0.03 -10.22 -25.89
CA HIS A 68 0.72 -10.53 -24.69
C HIS A 68 -0.02 -10.04 -23.45
N GLU A 69 -0.74 -10.94 -22.78
CA GLU A 69 -1.51 -10.65 -21.55
C GLU A 69 -0.72 -9.82 -20.53
N VAL A 70 0.51 -10.23 -20.24
CA VAL A 70 1.37 -9.57 -19.25
C VAL A 70 1.74 -8.15 -19.69
N LEU A 71 2.10 -7.97 -20.96
CA LEU A 71 2.44 -6.66 -21.50
C LEU A 71 1.23 -5.73 -21.44
N HIS A 72 0.08 -6.21 -21.92
CA HIS A 72 -1.18 -5.47 -21.83
C HIS A 72 -1.48 -5.06 -20.39
N ALA A 73 -1.40 -5.99 -19.42
CA ALA A 73 -1.69 -5.72 -18.02
C ALA A 73 -0.77 -4.65 -17.42
N VAL A 74 0.53 -4.66 -17.77
CA VAL A 74 1.48 -3.63 -17.33
C VAL A 74 1.13 -2.27 -17.91
N MET A 75 0.86 -2.20 -19.22
CA MET A 75 0.50 -0.95 -19.90
C MET A 75 -0.84 -0.41 -19.39
N ASP A 76 -1.80 -1.30 -19.12
CA ASP A 76 -3.09 -0.97 -18.54
C ASP A 76 -2.91 -0.31 -17.17
N ARG A 77 -2.08 -0.93 -16.32
CA ARG A 77 -1.77 -0.44 -14.97
C ARG A 77 -1.09 0.93 -14.99
N LEU A 78 -0.18 1.18 -15.94
CA LEU A 78 0.44 2.49 -16.12
C LEU A 78 -0.62 3.57 -16.41
N CYS A 79 -1.58 3.28 -17.29
CA CYS A 79 -2.69 4.19 -17.57
C CYS A 79 -3.58 4.45 -16.35
N GLU A 80 -3.80 3.44 -15.48
CA GLU A 80 -4.57 3.63 -14.23
C GLU A 80 -3.88 4.58 -13.27
N VAL A 81 -2.62 4.31 -12.96
CA VAL A 81 -1.85 5.10 -12.00
C VAL A 81 -1.67 6.53 -12.52
N CYS A 82 -1.38 6.68 -13.81
CA CYS A 82 -1.29 7.99 -14.45
C CYS A 82 -2.60 8.77 -14.34
N HIS A 83 -3.74 8.11 -14.58
CA HIS A 83 -5.05 8.72 -14.40
C HIS A 83 -5.32 9.12 -12.95
N GLU A 84 -4.97 8.29 -11.96
CA GLU A 84 -5.12 8.65 -10.55
C GLU A 84 -4.27 9.87 -10.15
N MET A 85 -3.04 9.94 -10.66
CA MET A 85 -2.12 11.06 -10.38
C MET A 85 -2.55 12.38 -11.02
N PHE A 86 -3.09 12.34 -12.25
CA PHE A 86 -3.42 13.53 -13.05
C PHE A 86 -4.93 13.72 -13.27
N PHE A 87 -5.78 13.01 -12.51
CA PHE A 87 -7.24 13.00 -12.65
C PHE A 87 -7.85 14.40 -12.71
N HIS A 88 -7.30 15.31 -11.90
CA HIS A 88 -7.78 16.67 -11.76
C HIS A 88 -7.63 17.52 -13.04
N GLN A 89 -6.83 17.08 -14.00
CA GLN A 89 -6.59 17.79 -15.27
C GLN A 89 -7.51 17.23 -16.37
N GLU A 90 -7.62 15.90 -16.45
CA GLU A 90 -8.34 15.21 -17.52
C GLU A 90 -9.02 13.94 -17.01
N GLY A 91 -10.34 13.98 -16.85
CA GLY A 91 -11.12 12.82 -16.37
C GLY A 91 -11.14 11.62 -17.34
N SER A 92 -10.78 11.81 -18.61
CA SER A 92 -10.71 10.74 -19.63
C SER A 92 -9.29 10.22 -19.87
N LEU A 93 -8.31 10.62 -19.06
CA LEU A 93 -6.90 10.28 -19.29
C LEU A 93 -6.65 8.76 -19.39
N ARG A 94 -7.36 7.96 -18.58
CA ARG A 94 -7.29 6.49 -18.62
C ARG A 94 -7.73 5.92 -19.96
N SER A 95 -8.84 6.40 -20.52
CA SER A 95 -9.36 5.88 -21.79
C SER A 95 -8.50 6.35 -22.96
N GLN A 96 -8.11 7.63 -22.98
CA GLN A 96 -7.20 8.18 -23.98
C GLN A 96 -5.86 7.42 -24.03
N CYS A 97 -5.29 7.10 -22.86
CA CYS A 97 -4.04 6.36 -22.74
C CYS A 97 -4.09 4.97 -23.40
N ARG A 98 -5.25 4.29 -23.37
CA ARG A 98 -5.45 2.95 -23.97
C ARG A 98 -5.76 2.98 -25.47
N MET A 99 -6.03 4.15 -26.05
CA MET A 99 -6.39 4.26 -27.47
C MET A 99 -5.22 3.87 -28.39
N GLY A 100 -5.55 3.39 -29.59
CA GLY A 100 -4.54 3.10 -30.61
C GLY A 100 -3.50 2.08 -30.16
N CYS A 101 -3.90 1.05 -29.40
CA CYS A 101 -3.00 0.03 -28.85
C CYS A 101 -1.83 0.63 -28.04
N PHE A 102 -2.10 1.68 -27.26
CA PHE A 102 -1.12 2.44 -26.47
C PHE A 102 -0.08 3.21 -27.32
N ASP A 103 -0.21 3.27 -28.64
CA ASP A 103 0.61 4.12 -29.50
C ASP A 103 -0.02 5.50 -29.65
N ASN A 104 0.11 6.29 -28.60
CA ASN A 104 -0.40 7.66 -28.56
C ASN A 104 0.46 8.54 -27.63
N ASP A 105 0.35 9.86 -27.80
CA ASP A 105 1.12 10.82 -27.01
C ASP A 105 0.76 10.81 -25.52
N VAL A 106 -0.48 10.46 -25.18
CA VAL A 106 -0.95 10.39 -23.78
C VAL A 106 -0.22 9.25 -23.06
N PHE A 107 -0.12 8.08 -23.67
CA PHE A 107 0.65 6.95 -23.13
C PHE A 107 2.13 7.30 -22.97
N ARG A 108 2.75 7.94 -23.99
CA ARG A 108 4.16 8.36 -23.92
C ARG A 108 4.40 9.34 -22.77
N LYS A 109 3.52 10.34 -22.60
CA LYS A 109 3.58 11.28 -21.47
C LYS A 109 3.43 10.56 -20.12
N CYS A 110 2.48 9.64 -20.00
CA CYS A 110 2.34 8.82 -18.80
C CYS A 110 3.59 8.00 -18.51
N LEU A 111 4.17 7.37 -19.52
CA LEU A 111 5.41 6.59 -19.38
C LEU A 111 6.58 7.46 -18.94
N HIS A 112 6.68 8.70 -19.44
CA HIS A 112 7.72 9.66 -19.05
C HIS A 112 7.69 10.05 -17.57
N VAL A 113 6.53 10.01 -16.92
CA VAL A 113 6.43 10.28 -15.48
C VAL A 113 7.10 9.17 -14.66
N PHE A 114 7.12 7.94 -15.19
CA PHE A 114 7.70 6.77 -14.53
C PHE A 114 9.12 6.45 -15.01
N SER A 115 9.56 6.97 -16.16
CA SER A 115 10.92 6.79 -16.64
C SER A 115 11.83 7.82 -15.98
N SER A 116 12.80 7.36 -15.19
CA SER A 116 13.89 8.17 -14.68
C SER A 116 14.88 8.45 -15.80
N ILE A 117 14.48 9.25 -16.79
CA ILE A 117 15.40 9.68 -17.85
C ILE A 117 16.21 10.84 -17.27
N GLU A 118 17.42 10.54 -16.83
CA GLU A 118 18.45 11.59 -16.74
C GLU A 118 18.80 12.01 -18.17
N ASP A 119 18.51 13.27 -18.53
CA ASP A 119 18.80 13.92 -19.82
C ASP A 119 20.31 14.05 -20.13
N LYS A 120 21.14 13.04 -19.85
CA LYS A 120 22.60 13.13 -20.01
C LYS A 120 23.15 12.45 -21.25
N ASP A 121 22.41 11.57 -21.93
CA ASP A 121 22.96 10.84 -23.08
C ASP A 121 22.54 11.38 -24.47
N ILE A 122 21.72 12.44 -24.55
CA ILE A 122 21.32 13.05 -25.85
C ILE A 122 22.32 14.14 -26.33
N LYS A 123 23.35 14.48 -25.54
CA LYS A 123 24.36 15.48 -25.96
C LYS A 123 25.53 14.94 -26.77
N ASN A 124 25.79 13.63 -26.77
CA ASN A 124 26.97 13.09 -27.48
C ASN A 124 26.75 12.84 -28.98
N GLU A 125 25.53 12.98 -29.50
CA GLU A 125 25.24 12.77 -30.94
C GLU A 125 25.08 14.09 -31.74
N LYS A 126 25.41 15.25 -31.14
CA LYS A 126 25.43 16.55 -31.85
C LYS A 126 26.81 17.18 -31.99
N GLU A 127 27.88 16.47 -31.62
CA GLU A 127 29.27 16.95 -31.79
C GLU A 127 30.08 16.08 -32.78
N ILE A 128 29.42 15.20 -33.53
CA ILE A 128 30.04 14.42 -34.63
C ILE A 128 29.16 14.47 -35.89
N ILE A 129 28.67 15.66 -36.28
CA ILE A 129 28.32 15.97 -37.68
C ILE A 129 28.68 17.43 -37.95
#